data_AF-A0A2D5AVL3-F1
#
_entry.id   AF-A0A2D5AVL3-F1
#
_cell.length_a   1.000
_cell.length_b   1.000
_cell.length_c   1.000
_cell.angle_alpha   90.00
_cell.angle_beta   90.00
_cell.angle_gamma   90.00
#
_symmetry.space_group_name_H-M   'P 1'
#
loop_
_entity.id
_entity.type
_entity.pdbx_description
1 polymer ?
#
loop_
_entity_poly.entity_id
_entity_poly.type
_entity_poly.pdbx_seq_one_letter_code
_entity_poly.pdbx_strand_id
1 'polypeptide(L)'
;MSTSASNNPDEERPKKLRVRTHTPRPDQLTCETFEFITAIDEYKRRHMRSFLTDEEVLEIVYDLGYRLPGRSDLRRKPKADQIAGYLAARKRYRIEQGRLFPTWSEVFTLLCGLGYRRSEESGAA
;
A
#
# COMPACT_ATOMS: atom_id res chain seq x y z
N MET A 1 11.64 -30.07 55.15
CA MET A 1 12.55 -29.98 53.99
C MET A 1 11.74 -29.43 52.84
N SER A 2 11.86 -28.13 52.59
CA SER A 2 10.97 -27.38 51.69
C SER A 2 11.58 -27.25 50.29
N THR A 3 10.67 -27.25 49.31
CA THR A 3 10.82 -27.33 47.86
C THR A 3 11.80 -26.34 47.22
N SER A 4 12.67 -26.84 46.33
CA SER A 4 13.59 -26.02 45.51
C SER A 4 13.06 -25.82 44.09
N ALA A 5 12.85 -24.54 43.76
CA ALA A 5 13.04 -23.84 42.48
C ALA A 5 12.54 -24.48 41.17
N SER A 6 11.36 -24.04 40.72
CA SER A 6 10.98 -24.07 39.30
C SER A 6 11.51 -22.80 38.63
N ASN A 7 12.64 -22.91 37.94
CA ASN A 7 13.26 -21.84 37.17
C ASN A 7 12.54 -21.74 35.81
N ASN A 8 11.59 -20.81 35.66
CA ASN A 8 10.95 -20.54 34.37
C ASN A 8 11.81 -19.52 33.61
N PRO A 9 12.36 -19.84 32.42
CA PRO A 9 12.95 -18.83 31.57
C PRO A 9 11.79 -18.00 30.99
N ASP A 10 11.66 -16.77 31.48
CA ASP A 10 10.84 -15.74 30.86
C ASP A 10 11.47 -15.45 29.49
N GLU A 11 11.04 -16.21 28.47
CA GLU A 11 11.27 -15.89 27.07
C GLU A 11 10.74 -14.47 26.84
N GLU A 12 11.66 -13.52 26.72
CA GLU A 12 11.41 -12.16 26.27
C GLU A 12 10.75 -12.21 24.89
N ARG A 13 9.44 -12.41 24.85
CA ARG A 13 8.64 -12.21 23.65
C ARG A 13 8.80 -10.73 23.30
N PRO A 14 9.33 -10.38 22.11
CA PRO A 14 9.45 -8.99 21.73
C PRO A 14 8.05 -8.38 21.83
N LYS A 15 7.91 -7.41 22.74
CA LYS A 15 6.66 -6.68 22.95
C LYS A 15 6.30 -6.06 21.61
N LYS A 16 5.36 -6.69 20.90
CA LYS A 16 4.83 -6.17 19.63
C LYS A 16 4.39 -4.74 19.90
N LEU A 17 5.19 -3.78 19.44
CA LEU A 17 4.86 -2.36 19.49
C LEU A 17 3.50 -2.26 18.81
N ARG A 18 2.46 -1.94 19.59
CA ARG A 18 1.14 -1.65 19.05
C ARG A 18 1.31 -0.36 18.27
N VAL A 19 1.64 -0.49 16.99
CA VAL A 19 1.69 0.65 16.07
C VAL A 19 0.29 1.24 16.08
N ARG A 20 0.13 2.38 16.76
CA ARG A 20 -1.10 3.16 16.71
C ARG A 20 -1.23 3.66 15.28
N THR A 21 -2.04 2.96 14.51
CA THR A 21 -2.39 3.39 13.16
C THR A 21 -3.23 4.64 13.27
N HIS A 22 -2.64 5.80 12.98
CA HIS A 22 -3.40 7.01 12.76
C HIS A 22 -3.98 6.92 11.35
N THR A 23 -5.25 6.50 11.23
CA THR A 23 -5.97 6.67 9.96
C THR A 23 -6.05 8.18 9.70
N PRO A 24 -5.39 8.70 8.64
CA PRO A 24 -5.41 10.12 8.37
C PRO A 24 -6.86 10.57 8.19
N ARG A 25 -7.18 11.72 8.78
CA ARG A 25 -8.49 12.33 8.54
C ARG A 25 -8.54 12.88 7.11
N PRO A 26 -9.73 13.06 6.51
CA PRO A 26 -9.85 13.59 5.15
C PRO A 26 -9.12 14.93 4.95
N ASP A 27 -9.11 15.79 5.95
CA ASP A 27 -8.39 17.08 5.99
C ASP A 27 -6.86 16.95 5.98
N GLN A 28 -6.33 15.75 6.26
CA GLN A 28 -4.90 15.45 6.28
C GLN A 28 -4.43 14.72 5.01
N LEU A 29 -5.37 14.34 4.13
CA LEU A 29 -5.04 13.69 2.86
C LEU A 29 -4.71 14.74 1.80
N THR A 30 -3.66 14.49 1.03
CA THR A 30 -3.44 15.28 -0.19
C THR A 30 -4.57 15.01 -1.18
N CYS A 31 -4.85 15.98 -2.07
CA CYS A 31 -5.87 15.82 -3.11
C CYS A 31 -5.66 14.54 -3.93
N GLU A 32 -4.40 14.24 -4.28
CA GLU A 32 -4.03 13.01 -4.99
C GLU A 32 -4.35 11.73 -4.21
N THR A 33 -4.10 11.73 -2.90
CA THR A 33 -4.40 10.56 -2.06
C THR A 33 -5.90 10.36 -1.94
N PHE A 34 -6.66 11.45 -1.81
CA PHE A 34 -8.12 11.41 -1.77
C PHE A 34 -8.72 10.91 -3.10
N GLU A 35 -8.20 11.40 -4.23
CA GLU A 35 -8.58 10.94 -5.57
C GLU A 35 -8.30 9.45 -5.75
N PHE A 36 -7.12 8.97 -5.32
CA PHE A 36 -6.80 7.55 -5.33
C PHE A 36 -7.78 6.70 -4.50
N ILE A 37 -8.07 7.10 -3.27
CA ILE A 37 -9.03 6.39 -2.41
C ILE A 37 -10.42 6.36 -3.03
N THR A 38 -10.86 7.50 -3.60
CA THR A 38 -12.15 7.60 -4.28
C THR A 38 -12.23 6.66 -5.48
N ALA A 39 -11.17 6.59 -6.30
CA ALA A 39 -11.10 5.70 -7.44
C ALA A 39 -11.13 4.21 -7.03
N ILE A 40 -10.46 3.86 -5.93
CA ILE A 40 -10.52 2.53 -5.33
C ILE A 40 -11.96 2.17 -4.91
N ASP A 41 -12.62 3.06 -4.19
CA ASP A 41 -13.99 2.84 -3.73
C ASP A 41 -14.98 2.75 -4.89
N GLU A 42 -14.78 3.55 -5.93
CA GLU A 42 -15.57 3.48 -7.15
C GLU A 42 -15.35 2.16 -7.90
N TYR A 43 -14.11 1.73 -8.08
CA TYR A 43 -13.80 0.44 -8.70
C TYR A 43 -14.46 -0.71 -7.92
N LYS A 44 -14.30 -0.73 -6.59
CA LYS A 44 -14.94 -1.74 -5.74
C LYS A 44 -16.46 -1.78 -5.92
N ARG A 45 -17.09 -0.61 -5.99
CA ARG A 45 -18.55 -0.49 -6.15
C ARG A 45 -19.01 -0.94 -7.53
N ARG A 46 -18.30 -0.58 -8.60
CA ARG A 46 -18.60 -1.00 -9.98
C ARG A 46 -18.44 -2.51 -10.17
N HIS A 47 -17.42 -3.11 -9.56
CA HIS A 47 -17.09 -4.52 -9.72
C HIS A 47 -17.63 -5.43 -8.60
N MET A 48 -18.38 -4.89 -7.63
CA MET A 48 -18.91 -5.60 -6.46
C MET A 48 -17.83 -6.38 -5.68
N ARG A 49 -16.68 -5.74 -5.46
CA ARG A 49 -15.51 -6.35 -4.80
C ARG A 49 -15.34 -5.85 -3.37
N SER A 50 -15.16 -6.77 -2.43
CA SER A 50 -14.78 -6.45 -1.04
C SER A 50 -13.29 -6.11 -0.93
N PHE A 51 -12.46 -6.79 -1.72
CA PHE A 51 -11.00 -6.66 -1.72
C PHE A 51 -10.48 -6.54 -3.15
N LEU A 52 -9.37 -5.83 -3.32
CA LEU A 52 -8.67 -5.70 -4.60
C LEU A 52 -7.38 -6.51 -4.55
N THR A 53 -7.05 -7.11 -5.70
CA THR A 53 -5.75 -7.71 -5.98
C THR A 53 -4.70 -6.63 -6.23
N ASP A 54 -3.43 -7.01 -6.12
CA ASP A 54 -2.30 -6.11 -6.42
C ASP A 54 -2.32 -5.61 -7.87
N GLU A 55 -2.79 -6.45 -8.80
CA GLU A 55 -2.99 -6.08 -10.20
C GLU A 55 -4.07 -5.01 -10.35
N GLU A 56 -5.26 -5.22 -9.77
CA GLU A 56 -6.37 -4.24 -9.83
C GLU A 56 -5.98 -2.89 -9.20
N VAL A 57 -5.21 -2.91 -8.12
CA VAL A 57 -4.69 -1.66 -7.52
C VAL A 57 -3.80 -0.91 -8.51
N LEU A 58 -2.90 -1.60 -9.20
CA LEU A 58 -2.04 -0.99 -10.22
C LEU A 58 -2.83 -0.52 -11.45
N GLU A 59 -3.88 -1.24 -11.85
CA GLU A 59 -4.80 -0.81 -12.91
C GLU A 59 -5.47 0.53 -12.56
N ILE A 60 -5.97 0.68 -11.34
CA ILE A 60 -6.61 1.92 -10.88
C ILE A 60 -5.61 3.09 -10.87
N VAL A 61 -4.38 2.84 -10.41
CA VAL A 61 -3.29 3.82 -10.45
C VAL A 61 -2.99 4.23 -11.89
N TYR A 62 -3.06 3.30 -12.84
CA TYR A 62 -2.87 3.58 -14.25
C TYR A 62 -4.03 4.36 -14.88
N ASP A 63 -5.25 4.07 -14.49
CA ASP A 63 -6.43 4.84 -14.92
C ASP A 63 -6.39 6.28 -14.40
N LEU A 64 -5.80 6.50 -13.23
CA LEU A 64 -5.51 7.84 -12.69
C LEU A 64 -4.31 8.55 -13.34
N GLY A 65 -3.68 7.93 -14.35
CA GLY A 65 -2.56 8.53 -15.07
C GLY A 65 -1.20 8.41 -14.39
N TYR A 66 -1.07 7.68 -13.28
CA TYR A 66 0.23 7.47 -12.63
C TYR A 66 1.05 6.43 -13.40
N ARG A 67 2.33 6.72 -13.65
CA ARG A 67 3.27 5.85 -14.38
C ARG A 67 4.64 5.85 -13.71
N LEU A 68 5.43 4.80 -13.99
CA LEU A 68 6.83 4.73 -13.58
C LEU A 68 7.71 5.49 -14.60
N PRO A 69 8.67 6.32 -14.16
CA PRO A 69 9.56 7.06 -15.06
C PRO A 69 10.38 6.10 -15.93
N GLY A 70 10.54 6.46 -17.21
CA GLY A 70 11.22 5.61 -18.19
C GLY A 70 10.35 4.47 -18.73
N ARG A 71 9.07 4.38 -18.35
CA ARG A 71 8.08 3.48 -18.94
C ARG A 71 6.90 4.28 -19.46
N SER A 72 6.85 4.46 -20.76
CA SER A 72 5.79 5.19 -21.47
C SER A 72 4.60 4.31 -21.82
N ASP A 73 4.45 3.13 -21.20
CA ASP A 73 3.34 2.27 -21.57
C ASP A 73 2.01 2.88 -21.09
N LEU A 74 1.26 3.41 -22.06
CA LEU A 74 -0.18 3.70 -21.97
C LEU A 74 -1.02 2.42 -21.75
N ARG A 75 -0.37 1.28 -21.47
CA ARG A 75 -1.04 0.02 -21.21
C ARG A 75 -1.85 0.14 -19.93
N ARG A 76 -3.15 -0.19 -20.03
CA ARG A 76 -4.04 -0.28 -18.86
C ARG A 76 -3.64 -1.43 -17.93
N LYS A 77 -2.96 -2.45 -18.47
CA LYS A 77 -2.62 -3.66 -17.73
C LYS A 77 -1.18 -3.64 -17.21
N PRO A 78 -0.94 -3.84 -15.90
CA PRO A 78 0.40 -3.93 -15.34
C PRO A 78 1.13 -5.19 -15.81
N LYS A 79 2.42 -5.03 -16.08
CA LYS A 79 3.32 -6.12 -16.41
C LYS A 79 3.72 -6.89 -15.15
N ALA A 80 4.12 -8.15 -15.35
CA ALA A 80 4.51 -9.05 -14.26
C ALA A 80 5.62 -8.48 -13.36
N ASP A 81 6.55 -7.71 -13.94
CA ASP A 81 7.65 -7.09 -13.19
C ASP A 81 7.17 -5.89 -12.33
N GLN A 82 6.16 -5.16 -12.76
CA GLN A 82 5.52 -4.09 -11.97
C GLN A 82 4.74 -4.69 -10.79
N ILE A 83 3.99 -5.75 -11.04
CA ILE A 83 3.28 -6.49 -10.00
C ILE A 83 4.28 -7.05 -8.98
N ALA A 84 5.37 -7.68 -9.45
CA ALA A 84 6.44 -8.19 -8.58
C ALA A 84 7.12 -7.08 -7.76
N GLY A 85 7.39 -5.93 -8.37
CA GLY A 85 7.96 -4.77 -7.68
C GLY A 85 7.05 -4.23 -6.57
N TYR A 86 5.75 -4.12 -6.85
CA TYR A 86 4.76 -3.70 -5.86
C TYR A 86 4.60 -4.71 -4.72
N LEU A 87 4.54 -6.01 -5.03
CA LEU A 87 4.53 -7.09 -4.04
C LEU A 87 5.77 -7.05 -3.13
N ALA A 88 6.95 -6.82 -3.71
CA ALA A 88 8.18 -6.68 -2.94
C ALA A 88 8.13 -5.47 -2.01
N ALA A 89 7.60 -4.33 -2.47
CA ALA A 89 7.42 -3.14 -1.63
C ALA A 89 6.45 -3.39 -0.47
N ARG A 90 5.29 -4.02 -0.72
CA ARG A 90 4.34 -4.40 0.34
C ARG A 90 4.97 -5.37 1.35
N LYS A 91 5.78 -6.32 0.87
CA LYS A 91 6.49 -7.26 1.75
C LYS A 91 7.48 -6.54 2.66
N ARG A 92 8.24 -5.56 2.13
CA ARG A 92 9.16 -4.72 2.90
C ARG A 92 8.41 -3.87 3.93
N TYR A 93 7.34 -3.20 3.51
CA TYR A 93 6.48 -2.41 4.40
C TYR A 93 5.96 -3.25 5.58
N ARG A 94 5.50 -4.49 5.32
CA ARG A 94 5.04 -5.40 6.37
C ARG A 94 6.13 -5.76 7.37
N ILE A 95 7.38 -5.94 6.92
CA ILE A 95 8.53 -6.26 7.78
C ILE A 95 8.91 -5.03 8.63
N GLU A 96 9.00 -3.86 8.00
CA GLU A 96 9.45 -2.63 8.66
C GLU A 96 8.42 -2.07 9.65
N GLN A 97 7.15 -2.06 9.26
CA GLN A 97 6.07 -1.48 10.06
C GLN A 97 5.39 -2.50 10.97
N GLY A 98 5.74 -3.79 10.86
CA GLY A 98 5.11 -4.89 11.62
C GLY A 98 3.60 -5.03 11.36
N ARG A 99 3.08 -4.41 10.30
CA ARG A 99 1.64 -4.32 10.01
C ARG A 99 1.25 -5.23 8.83
N LEU A 100 0.21 -6.04 9.03
CA LEU A 100 -0.22 -7.01 8.03
C LEU A 100 -0.94 -6.38 6.83
N PHE A 101 -1.69 -5.30 7.07
CA PHE A 101 -2.55 -4.64 6.07
C PHE A 101 -2.35 -3.12 6.10
N PRO A 102 -1.71 -2.52 5.08
CA PRO A 102 -1.62 -1.07 4.96
C PRO A 102 -3.00 -0.44 4.70
N THR A 103 -3.16 0.84 5.04
CA THR A 103 -4.31 1.66 4.56
C THR A 103 -4.14 2.03 3.10
N TRP A 104 -5.21 2.49 2.44
CA TRP A 104 -5.11 2.98 1.06
C TRP A 104 -4.19 4.19 0.91
N SER A 105 -4.15 5.08 1.90
CA SER A 105 -3.19 6.19 1.91
C SER A 105 -1.74 5.71 1.98
N GLU A 106 -1.45 4.69 2.78
CA GLU A 106 -0.10 4.09 2.86
C GLU A 106 0.26 3.33 1.59
N VAL A 107 -0.70 2.63 1.00
CA VAL A 107 -0.54 1.99 -0.32
C VAL A 107 -0.16 3.02 -1.37
N PHE A 108 -0.85 4.17 -1.40
CA PHE A 108 -0.53 5.25 -2.33
C PHE A 108 0.86 5.83 -2.07
N THR A 109 1.23 6.08 -0.81
CA THR A 109 2.59 6.49 -0.44
C THR A 109 3.65 5.48 -0.90
N LEU A 110 3.39 4.19 -0.77
CA LEU A 110 4.30 3.13 -1.25
C LEU A 110 4.46 3.17 -2.78
N LEU A 111 3.37 3.37 -3.52
CA LEU A 111 3.40 3.50 -4.97
C LEU A 111 4.21 4.73 -5.39
N CYS A 112 3.98 5.88 -4.76
CA CYS A 112 4.78 7.08 -4.97
C CYS A 112 6.26 6.86 -4.63
N GLY A 113 6.56 6.13 -3.55
CA GLY A 113 7.92 5.75 -3.15
C GLY A 113 8.62 4.79 -4.13
N LEU A 114 7.85 3.95 -4.83
CA LEU A 114 8.34 3.15 -5.96
C LEU A 114 8.64 3.98 -7.21
N GLY A 115 8.28 5.27 -7.20
CA GLY A 115 8.49 6.19 -8.31
C GLY A 115 7.29 6.36 -9.22
N TYR A 116 6.10 5.86 -8.85
CA TYR A 116 4.89 6.20 -9.60
C TYR A 116 4.63 7.69 -9.47
N ARG A 117 4.52 8.38 -10.61
CA ARG A 117 4.22 9.80 -10.70
C ARG A 117 3.09 9.99 -11.69
N ARG A 118 2.26 11.02 -11.49
CA ARG A 118 1.28 11.40 -12.51
C ARG A 118 2.05 11.71 -13.78
N SER A 119 1.74 10.98 -14.85
CA SER A 119 2.21 11.36 -16.17
C SER A 119 1.50 12.66 -16.47
N GLU A 120 2.25 13.76 -16.47
CA GLU A 120 1.84 15.01 -17.11
C GLU A 120 1.73 14.68 -18.60
N GLU A 121 0.67 13.99 -19.02
CA GLU A 121 0.29 14.02 -20.41
C GLU A 121 -0.07 15.48 -20.66
N SER A 122 0.88 16.15 -21.31
CA SER A 122 0.86 17.55 -21.64
C SER A 122 -0.48 17.89 -22.30
N GLY A 123 -1.44 18.36 -21.50
CA GLY A 123 -2.60 19.11 -21.94
C GLY A 123 -2.16 20.49 -22.38
N ALA A 124 -1.27 20.54 -23.38
CA ALA A 124 -0.98 21.71 -24.17
C ALA A 124 -1.67 21.53 -25.52
N ALA A 125 -2.95 21.91 -25.58
CA ALA A 125 -3.65 22.37 -26.79
C ALA A 125 -4.99 23.00 -26.38
#